data_AF-A0A958GVR5-F1
#
_entry.id   AF-A0A958GVR5-F1
#
_cell.length_a   1.000
_cell.length_b   1.000
_cell.length_c   1.000
_cell.angle_alpha   90.00
_cell.angle_beta   90.00
_cell.angle_gamma   90.00
#
_symmetry.space_group_name_H-M   'P 1'
#
loop_
_entity.id
_entity.type
_entity.pdbx_description
1 polymer ?
#
loop_
_entity_poly.entity_id
_entity_poly.type
_entity_poly.pdbx_seq_one_letter_code
_entity_poly.pdbx_strand_id
1 'polypeptide(L)'
;MNLKRHLDWVGGLLCGVAALAYLASDVRTAWEGVLFAAAIGLGYVLPRSARQVIPDGLWTGLLLALLLFEGTRTWYSPANVVFYLFEFVRWLLVVKVWGRRSGRDELQILLLSFFVLLGGTVFTFSYIIAPLLLIYVTLAPIGLYLASAAATKSEDELARGGPFIPFRIYKLALLSGALIFLGGGIIFFSLPRLSAAIVEFNFVDGAGSNRFPLGVDLRQQGLLSPGSRVMFRVAVDPPLKQAPLWRVQTLDRFDGTRWSRTPMRPAALHRAAPGVFAGDLDAIETRPLAQLFEFDLSPLEIPALIAPSLRALGPLDTLAVRGPFSEISTSYAGDLFFERSETKRSRLLPMSY
;
A
#
# COMPACT_ATOMS: atom_id res chain seq x y z
N MET A 1 -3.63 13.13 44.11
CA MET A 1 -4.14 13.17 42.72
C MET A 1 -4.77 11.82 42.40
N ASN A 2 -5.99 11.78 41.83
CA ASN A 2 -6.82 10.57 41.74
C ASN A 2 -6.31 9.60 40.65
N LEU A 3 -6.10 8.31 40.97
CA LEU A 3 -5.55 7.30 40.04
C LEU A 3 -6.31 7.25 38.71
N LYS A 4 -7.64 7.34 38.81
CA LYS A 4 -8.57 7.31 37.68
C LYS A 4 -8.24 8.41 36.67
N ARG A 5 -7.90 9.61 37.14
CA ARG A 5 -7.49 10.72 36.28
C ARG A 5 -6.18 10.38 35.56
N HIS A 6 -5.17 9.83 36.24
CA HIS A 6 -3.93 9.45 35.58
C HIS A 6 -4.13 8.38 34.50
N LEU A 7 -4.96 7.38 34.79
CA LEU A 7 -5.31 6.34 33.82
C LEU A 7 -6.01 6.95 32.59
N ASP A 8 -6.97 7.84 32.81
CA ASP A 8 -7.70 8.52 31.73
C ASP A 8 -6.77 9.38 30.88
N TRP A 9 -5.82 10.09 31.50
CA TRP A 9 -4.82 10.90 30.79
C TRP A 9 -3.86 10.04 29.96
N VAL A 10 -3.33 8.95 30.54
CA VAL A 10 -2.40 8.04 29.83
C VAL A 10 -3.12 7.32 28.69
N GLY A 11 -4.33 6.80 28.94
CA GLY A 11 -5.15 6.17 27.91
C GLY A 11 -5.50 7.14 26.78
N GLY A 12 -5.85 8.39 27.12
CA GLY A 12 -6.13 9.44 26.14
C GLY A 12 -4.91 9.79 25.29
N LEU A 13 -3.73 9.90 25.90
CA LEU A 13 -2.47 10.12 25.17
C LEU A 13 -2.16 8.97 24.21
N LEU A 14 -2.30 7.72 24.66
CA LEU A 14 -2.04 6.54 23.84
C LEU A 14 -3.03 6.41 22.66
N CYS A 15 -4.32 6.70 22.90
CA CYS A 15 -5.31 6.78 21.82
C CYS A 15 -5.02 7.95 20.86
N GLY A 16 -4.54 9.08 21.37
CA GLY A 16 -4.10 10.22 20.55
C GLY A 16 -2.92 9.87 19.65
N VAL A 17 -1.94 9.14 20.17
CA VAL A 17 -0.81 8.59 19.37
C VAL A 17 -1.31 7.66 18.28
N ALA A 18 -2.27 6.77 18.59
CA ALA A 18 -2.88 5.90 17.59
C ALA A 18 -3.66 6.69 16.52
N ALA A 19 -4.37 7.75 16.90
CA ALA A 19 -5.07 8.64 15.97
C ALA A 19 -4.12 9.41 15.06
N LEU A 20 -2.99 9.89 15.59
CA LEU A 20 -1.94 10.52 14.80
C LEU A 20 -1.29 9.53 13.84
N ALA A 21 -1.07 8.29 14.26
CA ALA A 21 -0.54 7.23 13.40
C ALA A 21 -1.51 6.89 12.27
N TYR A 22 -2.82 6.84 12.54
CA TYR A 22 -3.83 6.65 11.50
C TYR A 22 -3.89 7.84 10.54
N LEU A 23 -3.84 9.07 11.04
CA LEU A 23 -3.75 10.28 10.21
C LEU A 23 -2.51 10.30 9.31
N ALA A 24 -1.39 9.79 9.82
CA ALA A 24 -0.15 9.66 9.08
C ALA A 24 -0.15 8.46 8.11
N SER A 25 -1.09 7.53 8.28
CA SER A 25 -1.27 6.40 7.39
C SER A 25 -2.06 6.86 6.15
N ASP A 26 -1.51 6.65 4.97
CA ASP A 26 -2.09 7.06 3.67
C ASP A 26 -3.25 6.12 3.24
N VAL A 27 -3.90 5.48 4.23
CA VAL A 27 -4.89 4.41 4.10
C VAL A 27 -6.23 4.95 3.62
N ARG A 28 -6.54 6.20 3.98
CA ARG A 28 -7.82 6.86 3.74
C ARG A 28 -7.61 8.35 3.48
N THR A 29 -8.68 9.00 3.05
CA THR A 29 -8.75 10.46 2.92
C THR A 29 -8.54 11.16 4.25
N ALA A 30 -7.80 12.27 4.25
CA ALA A 30 -7.43 13.04 5.45
C ALA A 30 -8.62 13.36 6.38
N TRP A 31 -9.82 13.59 5.82
CA TRP A 31 -11.02 13.89 6.63
C TRP A 31 -11.46 12.72 7.52
N GLU A 32 -11.31 11.46 7.09
CA GLU A 32 -11.66 10.29 7.91
C GLU A 32 -10.74 10.19 9.14
N GLY A 33 -9.45 10.48 8.95
CA GLY A 33 -8.49 10.56 10.04
C GLY A 33 -8.78 11.69 11.03
N VAL A 34 -9.20 12.86 10.52
CA VAL A 34 -9.62 13.99 11.37
C VAL A 34 -10.86 13.63 12.18
N LEU A 35 -11.86 13.00 11.55
CA LEU A 35 -13.06 12.53 12.26
C LEU A 35 -12.72 11.50 13.33
N PHE A 36 -11.81 10.57 13.04
CA PHE A 36 -11.35 9.59 14.02
C PHE A 36 -10.65 10.27 15.21
N ALA A 37 -9.70 11.17 14.94
CA ALA A 37 -9.03 11.94 15.99
C ALA A 37 -10.01 12.78 16.83
N ALA A 38 -10.98 13.42 16.17
CA ALA A 38 -12.03 14.18 16.84
C ALA A 38 -12.93 13.27 17.70
N ALA A 39 -13.32 12.10 17.19
CA ALA A 39 -14.12 11.13 17.94
C ALA A 39 -13.38 10.63 19.19
N ILE A 40 -12.08 10.32 19.07
CA ILE A 40 -11.23 9.96 20.23
C ILE A 40 -11.13 11.13 21.20
N GLY A 41 -10.83 12.34 20.73
CA GLY A 41 -10.69 13.54 21.55
C GLY A 41 -11.97 13.87 22.33
N LEU A 42 -13.12 13.92 21.64
CA LEU A 42 -14.44 14.10 22.27
C LEU A 42 -14.74 12.98 23.28
N GLY A 43 -14.34 11.75 22.95
CA GLY A 43 -14.41 10.60 23.82
C GLY A 43 -13.52 10.66 25.07
N TYR A 44 -12.64 11.64 25.24
CA TYR A 44 -11.93 11.89 26.50
C TYR A 44 -12.32 13.23 27.15
N VAL A 45 -12.76 14.22 26.37
CA VAL A 45 -13.20 15.53 26.86
C VAL A 45 -14.61 15.50 27.46
N LEU A 46 -15.55 14.77 26.85
CA LEU A 46 -16.94 14.76 27.30
C LEU A 46 -17.07 14.12 28.70
N PRO A 47 -17.90 14.66 29.61
CA PRO A 47 -18.13 14.04 30.91
C PRO A 47 -18.63 12.60 30.75
N ARG A 48 -18.18 11.69 31.61
CA ARG A 48 -18.65 10.29 31.59
C ARG A 48 -20.16 10.16 31.83
N SER A 49 -20.72 11.05 32.64
CA SER A 49 -22.16 11.12 32.89
C SER A 49 -22.97 11.37 31.62
N ALA A 50 -22.47 12.21 30.71
CA ALA A 50 -23.13 12.48 29.43
C ALA A 50 -23.12 11.26 28.49
N ARG A 51 -22.14 10.36 28.64
CA ARG A 51 -21.97 9.17 27.79
C ARG A 51 -22.76 7.96 28.29
N GLN A 52 -23.05 7.90 29.60
CA GLN A 52 -23.80 6.83 30.23
C GLN A 52 -25.30 6.82 29.89
N VAL A 53 -25.79 7.82 29.15
CA VAL A 53 -27.18 7.91 28.70
C VAL A 53 -27.50 6.87 27.62
N ILE A 54 -26.49 6.38 26.89
CA ILE A 54 -26.68 5.44 25.79
C ILE A 54 -26.82 4.00 26.34
N PRO A 55 -27.94 3.29 26.07
CA PRO A 55 -28.13 1.90 26.46
C PRO A 55 -27.03 0.97 25.91
N ASP A 56 -26.59 0.01 26.72
CA ASP A 56 -25.55 -0.94 26.33
C ASP A 56 -25.92 -1.74 25.07
N GLY A 57 -27.21 -2.05 24.89
CA GLY A 57 -27.72 -2.74 23.70
C GLY A 57 -27.50 -1.98 22.38
N LEU A 58 -27.47 -0.64 22.41
CA LEU A 58 -27.16 0.16 21.21
C LEU A 58 -25.70 0.02 20.82
N TRP A 59 -24.77 -0.02 21.79
CA TRP A 59 -23.36 -0.24 21.52
C TRP A 59 -23.12 -1.64 20.94
N THR A 60 -23.76 -2.67 21.48
CA THR A 60 -23.68 -4.04 20.93
C THR A 60 -24.27 -4.10 19.51
N GLY A 61 -25.42 -3.47 19.28
CA GLY A 61 -26.03 -3.39 17.96
C GLY A 61 -25.14 -2.68 16.94
N LEU A 62 -24.52 -1.57 17.34
CA LEU A 62 -23.56 -0.84 16.51
C LEU A 62 -22.32 -1.69 16.18
N LEU A 63 -21.77 -2.41 17.15
CA LEU A 63 -20.64 -3.31 16.94
C LEU A 63 -20.98 -4.45 15.97
N LEU A 64 -22.16 -5.06 16.11
CA LEU A 64 -22.63 -6.09 15.19
C LEU A 64 -22.84 -5.52 13.78
N ALA A 65 -23.44 -4.34 13.67
CA ALA A 65 -23.62 -3.67 12.38
C ALA A 65 -22.27 -3.37 11.71
N LEU A 66 -21.28 -2.88 12.46
CA LEU A 66 -19.93 -2.63 11.96
C LEU A 66 -19.21 -3.91 11.53
N LEU A 67 -19.35 -4.98 12.31
CA LEU A 67 -18.78 -6.29 11.99
C LEU A 67 -19.38 -6.85 10.70
N LEU A 68 -20.70 -6.78 10.55
CA LEU A 68 -21.38 -7.21 9.33
C LEU A 68 -21.01 -6.32 8.14
N PHE A 69 -20.92 -5.00 8.34
CA PHE A 69 -20.54 -4.06 7.29
C PHE A 69 -19.12 -4.35 6.76
N GLU A 70 -18.11 -4.41 7.63
CA GLU A 70 -16.74 -4.73 7.18
C GLU A 70 -16.60 -6.19 6.71
N GLY A 71 -17.36 -7.12 7.28
CA GLY A 71 -17.44 -8.51 6.85
C GLY A 71 -17.98 -8.66 5.43
N THR A 72 -19.05 -7.92 5.08
CA THR A 72 -19.59 -7.92 3.71
C THR A 72 -18.61 -7.30 2.72
N ARG A 73 -17.89 -6.23 3.09
CA ARG A 73 -16.84 -5.65 2.23
C ARG A 73 -15.70 -6.64 1.97
N THR A 74 -15.33 -7.40 2.99
CA THR A 74 -14.34 -8.48 2.86
C THR A 74 -14.81 -9.57 1.88
N TRP A 75 -16.10 -9.91 1.92
CA TRP A 75 -16.69 -10.88 0.98
C TRP A 75 -16.58 -10.42 -0.48
N TYR A 76 -16.85 -9.15 -0.74
CA TYR A 76 -16.76 -8.58 -2.11
C TYR A 76 -15.33 -8.27 -2.54
N SER A 77 -14.39 -8.10 -1.60
CA SER A 77 -13.00 -7.79 -1.90
C SER A 77 -12.03 -8.59 -1.00
N PRO A 78 -11.88 -9.92 -1.25
CA PRO A 78 -11.05 -10.80 -0.42
C PRO A 78 -9.58 -10.41 -0.36
N ALA A 79 -9.06 -9.73 -1.39
CA ALA A 79 -7.69 -9.23 -1.41
C ALA A 79 -7.38 -8.22 -0.28
N ASN A 80 -8.41 -7.62 0.34
CA ASN A 80 -8.29 -6.52 1.30
C ASN A 80 -8.73 -6.90 2.73
N VAL A 81 -8.74 -8.19 3.09
CA VAL A 81 -9.19 -8.66 4.43
C VAL A 81 -8.48 -7.92 5.57
N VAL A 82 -7.15 -7.76 5.48
CA VAL A 82 -6.34 -7.10 6.52
C VAL A 82 -6.74 -5.64 6.69
N PHE A 83 -7.05 -4.95 5.58
CA PHE A 83 -7.52 -3.56 5.59
C PHE A 83 -8.87 -3.42 6.28
N TYR A 84 -9.85 -4.28 5.95
CA TYR A 84 -11.17 -4.22 6.59
C TYR A 84 -11.12 -4.62 8.07
N LEU A 85 -10.27 -5.58 8.43
CA LEU A 85 -10.04 -5.93 9.83
C LEU A 85 -9.46 -4.74 10.61
N PHE A 86 -8.51 -4.02 10.01
CA PHE A 86 -7.95 -2.81 10.60
C PHE A 86 -9.00 -1.70 10.80
N GLU A 87 -9.84 -1.45 9.78
CA GLU A 87 -10.95 -0.51 9.88
C GLU A 87 -11.96 -0.91 10.97
N PHE A 88 -12.26 -2.20 11.09
CA PHE A 88 -13.10 -2.71 12.16
C PHE A 88 -12.49 -2.44 13.54
N VAL A 89 -11.18 -2.71 13.72
CA VAL A 89 -10.46 -2.44 14.98
C VAL A 89 -10.46 -0.95 15.32
N ARG A 90 -10.31 -0.07 14.32
CA ARG A 90 -10.42 1.39 14.49
C ARG A 90 -11.78 1.79 15.04
N TRP A 91 -12.87 1.28 14.44
CA TRP A 91 -14.22 1.56 14.95
C TRP A 91 -14.47 0.95 16.31
N LEU A 92 -13.94 -0.25 16.58
CA LEU A 92 -14.01 -0.89 17.89
C LEU A 92 -13.40 0.00 18.98
N LEU A 93 -12.27 0.64 18.68
CA LEU A 93 -11.63 1.58 19.59
C LEU A 93 -12.52 2.79 19.87
N VAL A 94 -13.15 3.39 18.84
CA VAL A 94 -14.09 4.51 19.03
C VAL A 94 -15.24 4.08 19.94
N VAL A 95 -15.89 2.95 19.64
CA VAL A 95 -17.00 2.44 20.46
C VAL A 95 -16.57 2.19 21.89
N LYS A 96 -15.39 1.61 22.12
CA LYS A 96 -14.86 1.35 23.47
C LYS A 96 -14.52 2.62 24.24
N VAL A 97 -13.99 3.63 23.56
CA VAL A 97 -13.69 4.94 24.18
C VAL A 97 -14.97 5.65 24.62
N TRP A 98 -16.07 5.49 23.86
CA TRP A 98 -17.36 6.14 24.11
C TRP A 98 -18.30 5.37 25.04
N GLY A 99 -18.20 4.04 25.07
CA GLY A 99 -19.02 3.19 25.92
C GLY A 99 -18.73 3.31 27.43
N ARG A 100 -19.51 2.57 28.23
CA ARG A 100 -19.24 2.44 29.67
C ARG A 100 -17.91 1.71 29.87
N ARG A 101 -17.01 2.32 30.66
CA ARG A 101 -15.68 1.76 30.91
C ARG A 101 -15.62 1.05 32.25
N SER A 102 -15.33 -0.24 32.20
CA SER A 102 -14.82 -1.04 33.32
C SER A 102 -13.29 -1.01 33.33
N GLY A 103 -12.66 -1.43 34.44
CA GLY A 103 -11.20 -1.60 34.50
C GLY A 103 -10.67 -2.56 33.42
N ARG A 104 -11.48 -3.55 33.01
CA ARG A 104 -11.15 -4.44 31.88
C ARG A 104 -11.19 -3.73 30.51
N ASP A 105 -12.06 -2.74 30.35
CA ASP A 105 -12.17 -2.00 29.08
C ASP A 105 -10.96 -1.10 28.85
N GLU A 106 -10.32 -0.60 29.90
CA GLU A 106 -9.09 0.20 29.76
C GLU A 106 -7.94 -0.64 29.15
N LEU A 107 -7.82 -1.91 29.55
CA LEU A 107 -6.87 -2.84 28.90
C LEU A 107 -7.22 -3.08 27.43
N GLN A 108 -8.51 -3.19 27.10
CA GLN A 108 -8.95 -3.35 25.71
C GLN A 108 -8.66 -2.08 24.89
N ILE A 109 -8.88 -0.88 25.45
CA ILE A 109 -8.56 0.39 24.78
C ILE A 109 -7.05 0.51 24.51
N LEU A 110 -6.21 0.14 25.48
CA LEU A 110 -4.76 0.05 25.30
C LEU A 110 -4.39 -0.95 24.21
N LEU A 111 -5.01 -2.13 24.17
CA LEU A 111 -4.72 -3.12 23.15
C LEU A 111 -5.17 -2.66 21.75
N LEU A 112 -6.35 -2.07 21.64
CA LEU A 112 -6.92 -1.61 20.38
C LEU A 112 -6.16 -0.40 19.82
N SER A 113 -5.77 0.56 20.66
CA SER A 113 -4.93 1.69 20.23
C SER A 113 -3.56 1.23 19.74
N PHE A 114 -2.98 0.20 20.36
CA PHE A 114 -1.77 -0.44 19.86
C PHE A 114 -1.98 -1.07 18.48
N PHE A 115 -3.08 -1.81 18.27
CA PHE A 115 -3.38 -2.39 16.96
C PHE A 115 -3.63 -1.34 15.88
N VAL A 116 -4.25 -0.22 16.21
CA VAL A 116 -4.43 0.90 15.26
C VAL A 116 -3.07 1.51 14.87
N LEU A 117 -2.18 1.71 15.85
CA LEU A 117 -0.82 2.16 15.59
C LEU A 117 -0.04 1.16 14.71
N LEU A 118 -0.17 -0.14 15.01
CA LEU A 118 0.49 -1.21 14.27
C LEU A 118 -0.05 -1.30 12.83
N GLY A 119 -1.35 -1.19 12.62
CA GLY A 119 -1.89 -1.13 11.26
C GLY A 119 -1.37 0.06 10.48
N GLY A 120 -1.17 1.22 11.12
CA GLY A 120 -0.48 2.36 10.51
C GLY A 120 0.93 2.00 9.98
N THR A 121 1.69 1.19 10.72
CA THR A 121 3.02 0.69 10.28
C THR A 121 2.94 -0.27 9.10
N VAL A 122 1.87 -1.07 9.02
CA VAL A 122 1.68 -2.07 7.96
C VAL A 122 1.32 -1.40 6.64
N PHE A 123 0.44 -0.39 6.68
CA PHE A 123 -0.07 0.23 5.47
C PHE A 123 0.74 1.44 4.99
N THR A 124 1.70 1.96 5.75
CA THR A 124 2.41 3.18 5.36
C THR A 124 3.87 3.18 5.80
N PHE A 125 4.75 3.62 4.89
CA PHE A 125 6.16 3.88 5.15
C PHE A 125 6.38 5.36 5.52
N SER A 126 5.83 5.80 6.65
CA SER A 126 6.04 7.16 7.14
C SER A 126 7.05 7.19 8.29
N TYR A 127 8.04 8.07 8.18
CA TYR A 127 9.06 8.28 9.22
C TYR A 127 8.47 8.79 10.54
N ILE A 128 7.26 9.38 10.52
CA ILE A 128 6.58 9.87 11.72
C ILE A 128 6.04 8.72 12.59
N ILE A 129 5.87 7.52 12.03
CA ILE A 129 5.33 6.37 12.78
C ILE A 129 6.36 5.85 13.80
N ALA A 130 7.66 5.92 13.49
CA ALA A 130 8.71 5.48 14.40
C ALA A 130 8.74 6.25 15.74
N PRO A 131 8.75 7.59 15.78
CA PRO A 131 8.66 8.32 17.04
C PRO A 131 7.31 8.11 17.74
N LEU A 132 6.20 7.96 17.01
CA LEU A 132 4.90 7.63 17.61
C LEU A 132 4.92 6.26 18.30
N LEU A 133 5.54 5.26 17.68
CA LEU A 133 5.75 3.94 18.26
C LEU A 133 6.62 4.00 19.52
N LEU A 134 7.70 4.79 19.49
CA LEU A 134 8.56 4.98 20.66
C LEU A 134 7.78 5.60 21.84
N ILE A 135 6.99 6.64 21.58
CA ILE A 135 6.12 7.26 22.59
C ILE A 135 5.13 6.22 23.13
N TYR A 136 4.48 5.48 22.24
CA TYR A 136 3.49 4.48 22.61
C TYR A 136 4.07 3.41 23.53
N VAL A 137 5.16 2.76 23.11
CA VAL A 137 5.76 1.65 23.84
C VAL A 137 6.37 2.10 25.15
N THR A 138 6.80 3.37 25.25
CA THR A 138 7.28 3.93 26.52
C THR A 138 6.13 4.22 27.50
N LEU A 139 4.98 4.68 27.00
CA LEU A 139 3.82 5.03 27.85
C LEU A 139 2.92 3.81 28.17
N ALA A 140 2.86 2.81 27.29
CA ALA A 140 1.97 1.66 27.45
C ALA A 140 2.22 0.86 28.74
N PRO A 141 3.47 0.59 29.20
CA PRO A 141 3.72 -0.07 30.49
C PRO A 141 3.17 0.73 31.68
N ILE A 142 3.22 2.06 31.62
CA ILE A 142 2.62 2.93 32.64
C ILE A 142 1.10 2.76 32.61
N GLY A 143 0.49 2.81 31.42
CA GLY A 143 -0.95 2.57 31.26
C GLY A 143 -1.38 1.20 31.78
N LEU A 144 -0.61 0.16 31.49
CA LEU A 144 -0.84 -1.22 31.95
C LEU A 144 -0.74 -1.34 33.48
N TYR A 145 0.27 -0.70 34.08
CA TYR A 145 0.40 -0.64 35.54
C TYR A 145 -0.79 0.07 36.19
N LEU A 146 -1.23 1.20 35.62
CA LEU A 146 -2.37 1.94 36.15
C LEU A 146 -3.69 1.17 35.99
N ALA A 147 -3.90 0.52 34.84
CA ALA A 147 -5.08 -0.29 34.57
C ALA A 147 -5.14 -1.53 35.48
N SER A 148 -4.02 -2.22 35.69
CA SER A 148 -3.95 -3.35 36.62
C SER A 148 -4.15 -2.91 38.08
N ALA A 149 -3.55 -1.81 38.51
CA ALA A 149 -3.77 -1.25 39.84
C ALA A 149 -5.24 -0.84 40.07
N ALA A 150 -5.90 -0.30 39.04
CA ALA A 150 -7.32 0.06 39.09
C ALA A 150 -8.25 -1.17 39.09
N ALA A 151 -7.82 -2.30 38.53
CA ALA A 151 -8.60 -3.54 38.52
C ALA A 151 -8.60 -4.27 39.87
N THR A 152 -7.54 -4.11 40.68
CA THR A 152 -7.38 -4.81 41.96
C THR A 152 -7.93 -4.04 43.16
N LYS A 153 -7.97 -2.71 43.11
CA LYS A 153 -8.40 -1.86 44.23
C LYS A 153 -9.89 -1.54 44.18
N SER A 154 -10.54 -1.48 45.34
CA SER A 154 -11.92 -1.00 45.45
C SER A 154 -12.00 0.51 45.18
N GLU A 155 -13.15 1.01 44.68
CA GLU A 155 -13.34 2.45 44.38
C GLU A 155 -13.07 3.35 45.60
N ASP A 156 -13.34 2.84 46.80
CA ASP A 156 -13.09 3.51 48.08
C ASP A 156 -11.58 3.62 48.41
N GLU A 157 -10.79 2.59 48.14
CA GLU A 157 -9.33 2.62 48.32
C GLU A 157 -8.64 3.51 47.29
N LEU A 158 -9.18 3.57 46.08
CA LEU A 158 -8.75 4.47 45.00
C LEU A 158 -8.97 5.94 45.36
N ALA A 159 -10.05 6.25 46.08
CA ALA A 159 -10.39 7.60 46.52
C ALA A 159 -9.53 8.08 47.71
N ARG A 160 -9.13 7.18 48.62
CA ARG A 160 -8.43 7.50 49.87
C ARG A 160 -6.90 7.69 49.70
N GLY A 161 -6.32 7.23 48.60
CA GLY A 161 -4.89 7.41 48.33
C GLY A 161 -4.50 6.89 46.95
N GLY A 162 -4.29 7.80 46.00
CA GLY A 162 -3.81 7.43 44.67
C GLY A 162 -2.46 6.71 44.78
N PRO A 163 -2.26 5.58 44.08
CA PRO A 163 -0.98 4.89 44.11
C PRO A 163 0.07 5.82 43.50
N PHE A 164 1.12 6.06 44.28
CA PHE A 164 2.32 6.70 43.78
C PHE A 164 2.93 5.75 42.75
N ILE A 165 3.03 6.16 41.49
CA ILE A 165 3.73 5.36 40.48
C ILE A 165 5.20 5.30 40.94
N PRO A 166 5.72 4.13 41.33
CA PRO A 166 7.08 4.04 41.82
C PRO A 166 8.02 4.52 40.72
N PHE A 167 9.06 5.28 41.09
CA PHE A 167 10.08 5.71 40.12
C PHE A 167 10.72 4.53 39.36
N ARG A 168 10.72 3.33 39.97
CA ARG A 168 11.12 2.07 39.33
C ARG A 168 10.26 1.72 38.10
N ILE A 169 8.95 1.99 38.13
CA ILE A 169 8.05 1.73 36.99
C ILE A 169 8.37 2.67 35.83
N TYR A 170 8.65 3.96 36.10
CA TYR A 170 9.11 4.88 35.05
C TYR A 170 10.43 4.43 34.42
N LYS A 171 11.40 4.02 35.24
CA LYS A 171 12.67 3.45 34.74
C LYS A 171 12.45 2.21 33.89
N LEU A 172 11.58 1.30 34.34
CA LEU A 172 11.27 0.07 33.61
C LEU A 172 10.53 0.36 32.30
N ALA A 173 9.60 1.32 32.31
CA ALA A 173 8.88 1.77 31.11
C ALA A 173 9.83 2.41 30.08
N LEU A 174 10.77 3.23 30.54
CA LEU A 174 11.79 3.83 29.67
C LEU A 174 12.76 2.76 29.11
N LEU A 175 13.22 1.83 29.96
CA LEU A 175 14.12 0.76 29.55
C LEU A 175 13.46 -0.20 28.55
N SER A 176 12.22 -0.61 28.82
CA SER A 176 11.44 -1.46 27.91
C SER A 176 11.12 -0.74 26.59
N GLY A 177 10.76 0.54 26.65
CA GLY A 177 10.61 1.39 25.47
C GLY A 177 11.87 1.43 24.61
N ALA A 178 13.02 1.70 25.21
CA ALA A 178 14.31 1.71 24.52
C ALA A 178 14.67 0.34 23.93
N LEU A 179 14.46 -0.74 24.68
CA LEU A 179 14.80 -2.10 24.23
C LEU A 179 13.90 -2.57 23.08
N ILE A 180 12.59 -2.30 23.15
CA ILE A 180 11.64 -2.62 22.08
C ILE A 180 11.93 -1.77 20.84
N PHE A 181 12.29 -0.49 21.01
CA PHE A 181 12.65 0.36 19.89
C PHE A 181 13.93 -0.12 19.19
N LEU A 182 14.98 -0.43 19.95
CA LEU A 182 16.23 -0.98 19.43
C LEU A 182 16.01 -2.34 18.78
N GLY A 183 15.32 -3.26 19.45
CA GLY A 183 15.01 -4.59 18.94
C GLY A 183 14.13 -4.54 17.69
N GLY A 184 13.10 -3.69 17.71
CA GLY A 184 12.25 -3.43 16.55
C GLY A 184 13.03 -2.84 15.39
N GLY A 185 13.96 -1.91 15.64
CA GLY A 185 14.87 -1.38 14.63
C GLY A 185 15.74 -2.47 14.01
N ILE A 186 16.37 -3.32 14.84
CA ILE A 186 17.17 -4.47 14.35
C ILE A 186 16.31 -5.39 13.48
N ILE A 187 15.13 -5.80 13.95
CA ILE A 187 14.21 -6.65 13.17
C ILE A 187 13.83 -5.96 11.85
N PHE A 188 13.50 -4.67 11.89
CA PHE A 188 13.06 -3.90 10.73
C PHE A 188 14.15 -3.71 9.66
N PHE A 189 15.41 -3.64 10.07
CA PHE A 189 16.56 -3.60 9.14
C PHE A 189 17.03 -4.99 8.71
N SER A 190 16.76 -6.03 9.51
CA SER A 190 17.19 -7.40 9.23
C SER A 190 16.18 -8.18 8.39
N LEU A 191 14.89 -7.89 8.52
CA LEU A 191 13.84 -8.56 7.74
C LEU A 191 13.68 -7.89 6.36
N PRO A 192 13.69 -8.67 5.27
CA PRO A 192 13.28 -8.16 3.96
C PRO A 192 11.82 -7.75 4.07
N ARG A 193 11.54 -6.44 3.96
CA ARG A 193 10.18 -5.92 4.12
C ARG A 193 9.29 -6.52 3.04
N LEU A 194 8.36 -7.38 3.44
CA LEU A 194 7.32 -7.86 2.55
C LEU A 194 6.35 -6.70 2.34
N SER A 195 6.44 -6.01 1.20
CA SER A 195 5.48 -4.96 0.85
C SER A 195 4.08 -5.59 0.69
N ALA A 196 3.03 -4.86 1.08
CA ALA A 196 1.64 -5.32 1.08
C ALA A 196 1.20 -5.97 -0.25
N ALA A 197 1.81 -5.57 -1.36
CA ALA A 197 1.58 -6.17 -2.66
C ALA A 197 1.97 -7.65 -2.76
N ILE A 198 2.99 -8.13 -2.02
CA ILE A 198 3.31 -9.57 -1.98
C ILE A 198 2.16 -10.38 -1.35
N VAL A 199 1.38 -9.77 -0.44
CA VAL A 199 0.21 -10.41 0.16
C VAL A 199 -0.98 -10.38 -0.80
N GLU A 200 -1.19 -9.30 -1.54
CA GLU A 200 -2.23 -9.23 -2.59
C GLU A 200 -1.99 -10.24 -3.72
N PHE A 201 -0.72 -10.53 -4.08
CA PHE A 201 -0.38 -11.47 -5.14
C PHE A 201 -0.66 -12.95 -4.80
N ASN A 202 -0.67 -13.34 -3.53
CA ASN A 202 -0.87 -14.76 -3.16
C ASN A 202 -2.34 -15.18 -3.05
N PHE A 203 -3.30 -14.25 -3.12
CA PHE A 203 -4.74 -14.57 -3.06
C PHE A 203 -5.48 -14.37 -4.40
N VAL A 204 -4.80 -13.84 -5.43
CA VAL A 204 -5.37 -13.63 -6.77
C VAL A 204 -4.73 -14.60 -7.77
N ASP A 205 -4.75 -15.90 -7.47
CA ASP A 205 -4.42 -16.96 -8.44
C ASP A 205 -5.59 -17.26 -9.40
N GLY A 206 -6.42 -16.25 -9.71
CA GLY A 206 -7.73 -16.47 -10.32
C GLY A 206 -8.25 -15.36 -11.23
N ALA A 207 -7.41 -14.68 -12.01
CA ALA A 207 -7.79 -14.07 -13.29
C ALA A 207 -6.58 -13.37 -13.93
N GLY A 208 -6.02 -13.99 -14.97
CA GLY A 208 -4.89 -13.45 -15.70
C GLY A 208 -5.23 -12.17 -16.46
N SER A 209 -4.71 -11.04 -15.99
CA SER A 209 -4.49 -9.86 -16.83
C SER A 209 -3.05 -9.38 -16.67
N ASN A 210 -2.24 -9.57 -17.73
CA ASN A 210 -0.88 -9.03 -17.84
C ASN A 210 -0.96 -7.53 -18.15
N ARG A 211 -1.50 -6.71 -17.22
CA ARG A 211 -1.49 -5.26 -17.36
C ARG A 211 -0.23 -4.70 -16.74
N PHE A 212 0.66 -4.14 -17.55
CA PHE A 212 1.62 -3.19 -17.00
C PHE A 212 0.85 -1.93 -16.58
N PRO A 213 1.15 -1.38 -15.40
CA PRO A 213 0.52 -0.16 -14.96
C PRO A 213 0.94 1.02 -15.86
N LEU A 214 -0.03 1.86 -16.23
CA LEU A 214 0.14 3.11 -17.01
C LEU A 214 0.96 4.21 -16.29
N GLY A 215 1.54 3.89 -15.13
CA GLY A 215 2.40 4.76 -14.34
C GLY A 215 3.08 3.99 -13.22
N VAL A 216 4.17 4.54 -12.71
CA VAL A 216 4.92 3.98 -11.59
C VAL A 216 4.73 4.90 -10.40
N ASP A 217 4.14 4.38 -9.33
CA ASP A 217 4.07 5.07 -8.05
C ASP A 217 5.36 4.79 -7.28
N LEU A 218 6.12 5.82 -6.93
CA LEU A 218 7.38 5.67 -6.20
C LEU A 218 7.15 5.25 -4.73
N ARG A 219 5.94 5.47 -4.20
CA ARG A 219 5.54 5.01 -2.86
C ARG A 219 5.31 3.51 -2.83
N GLN A 220 4.87 2.94 -3.95
CA GLN A 220 4.72 1.50 -4.16
C GLN A 220 5.95 0.98 -4.90
N GLN A 221 7.05 0.80 -4.18
CA GLN A 221 8.32 0.34 -4.75
C GLN A 221 8.14 -0.89 -5.67
N GLY A 222 8.43 -0.67 -6.97
CA GLY A 222 8.92 -1.67 -7.93
C GLY A 222 8.36 -3.08 -7.84
N LEU A 223 7.05 -3.25 -8.02
CA LEU A 223 6.46 -4.58 -8.24
C LEU A 223 6.63 -5.00 -9.70
N LEU A 224 7.84 -5.44 -10.03
CA LEU A 224 7.96 -6.46 -11.07
C LEU A 224 7.57 -7.77 -10.38
N SER A 225 6.45 -8.37 -10.78
CA SER A 225 5.98 -9.63 -10.23
C SER A 225 7.14 -10.62 -10.13
N PRO A 226 7.42 -11.24 -8.97
CA PRO A 226 8.45 -12.26 -8.83
C PRO A 226 8.11 -13.58 -9.56
N GLY A 227 7.05 -13.60 -10.38
CA GLY A 227 6.68 -14.73 -11.21
C GLY A 227 7.74 -14.95 -12.29
N SER A 228 8.21 -16.19 -12.43
CA SER A 228 9.12 -16.66 -13.49
C SER A 228 8.46 -16.72 -14.87
N ARG A 229 7.44 -15.89 -15.12
CA ARG A 229 6.63 -15.93 -16.33
C ARG A 229 7.36 -15.20 -17.46
N VAL A 230 7.59 -15.93 -18.55
CA VAL A 230 8.24 -15.38 -19.75
C VAL A 230 7.35 -14.29 -20.37
N MET A 231 7.83 -13.05 -20.34
CA MET A 231 7.10 -11.89 -20.91
C MET A 231 7.18 -11.85 -22.43
N PHE A 232 8.37 -12.09 -22.99
CA PHE A 232 8.62 -12.14 -24.43
C PHE A 232 9.87 -12.96 -24.70
N ARG A 233 10.01 -13.47 -25.92
CA ARG A 233 11.25 -14.07 -26.43
C ARG A 233 11.72 -13.28 -27.64
N VAL A 234 13.03 -13.11 -27.77
CA VAL A 234 13.63 -12.41 -28.91
C VAL A 234 14.69 -13.28 -29.54
N ALA A 235 14.58 -13.50 -30.84
CA ALA A 235 15.68 -13.98 -31.66
C ALA A 235 16.38 -12.76 -32.29
N VAL A 236 17.71 -12.72 -32.20
CA VAL A 236 18.52 -11.63 -32.73
C VAL A 236 19.57 -12.19 -33.67
N ASP A 237 19.64 -11.64 -34.89
CA ASP A 237 20.63 -12.00 -35.89
C ASP A 237 21.26 -10.73 -36.50
N PRO A 238 22.59 -10.55 -36.39
CA PRO A 238 23.58 -11.38 -35.68
C PRO A 238 23.45 -11.25 -34.15
N PRO A 239 23.96 -12.23 -33.36
CA PRO A 239 23.86 -12.23 -31.91
C PRO A 239 24.53 -10.99 -31.29
N LEU A 240 23.85 -10.40 -30.31
CA LEU A 240 24.34 -9.23 -29.60
C LEU A 240 25.50 -9.57 -28.67
N LYS A 241 26.54 -8.71 -28.66
CA LYS A 241 27.65 -8.81 -27.71
C LYS A 241 27.21 -8.52 -26.26
N GLN A 242 26.15 -7.73 -26.07
CA GLN A 242 25.58 -7.37 -24.78
C GLN A 242 24.06 -7.32 -24.87
N ALA A 243 23.38 -7.77 -23.80
CA ALA A 243 21.92 -7.70 -23.75
C ALA A 243 21.45 -6.23 -23.80
N PRO A 244 20.52 -5.88 -24.71
CA PRO A 244 20.08 -4.50 -24.84
C PRO A 244 19.12 -4.16 -23.69
N LEU A 245 19.07 -2.87 -23.35
CA LEU A 245 18.01 -2.35 -22.49
C LEU A 245 16.70 -2.39 -23.27
N TRP A 246 15.78 -3.26 -22.87
CA TRP A 246 14.43 -3.35 -23.44
C TRP A 246 13.56 -2.22 -22.91
N ARG A 247 13.09 -1.38 -23.82
CA ARG A 247 12.22 -0.25 -23.53
C ARG A 247 10.78 -0.65 -23.82
N VAL A 248 9.89 -0.40 -22.87
CA VAL A 248 8.46 -0.73 -22.96
C VAL A 248 7.62 0.55 -23.08
N GLN A 249 7.82 1.50 -22.17
CA GLN A 249 7.10 2.78 -22.17
C GLN A 249 7.92 3.86 -21.47
N THR A 250 7.69 5.12 -21.82
CA THR A 250 8.17 6.26 -21.04
C THR A 250 7.10 6.91 -20.19
N LEU A 251 7.55 7.44 -19.06
CA LEU A 251 6.78 8.25 -18.15
C LEU A 251 7.45 9.62 -18.08
N ASP A 252 6.74 10.65 -18.51
CA ASP A 252 7.24 11.99 -18.73
C ASP A 252 6.68 13.02 -17.75
N ARG A 253 5.63 12.65 -17.00
CA ARG A 253 4.98 13.53 -16.01
C ARG A 253 5.15 13.01 -14.60
N PHE A 254 5.79 13.79 -13.74
CA PHE A 254 5.88 13.55 -12.31
C PHE A 254 4.98 14.52 -11.53
N ASP A 255 4.11 14.00 -10.66
CA ASP A 255 3.18 14.80 -9.85
C ASP A 255 3.62 15.01 -8.40
N GLY A 256 4.87 14.65 -8.07
CA GLY A 256 5.40 14.65 -6.70
C GLY A 256 5.37 13.27 -6.03
N THR A 257 4.58 12.33 -6.56
CA THR A 257 4.43 10.98 -6.00
C THR A 257 4.51 9.89 -7.05
N ARG A 258 3.98 10.16 -8.24
CA ARG A 258 3.77 9.20 -9.32
C ARG A 258 4.37 9.73 -10.61
N TRP A 259 5.03 8.82 -11.31
CA TRP A 259 5.38 8.98 -12.71
C TRP A 259 4.23 8.47 -13.57
N SER A 260 3.75 9.32 -14.48
CA SER A 260 2.65 9.04 -15.38
C SER A 260 3.03 9.45 -16.80
N ARG A 261 2.28 8.93 -17.77
CA ARG A 261 2.42 9.31 -19.17
C ARG A 261 1.46 10.44 -19.51
N THR A 262 1.93 11.46 -20.21
CA THR A 262 1.08 12.47 -20.84
C THR A 262 0.27 11.81 -21.97
N PRO A 263 -1.06 11.88 -21.96
CA PRO A 263 -1.88 11.38 -23.05
C PRO A 263 -1.69 12.28 -24.27
N MET A 264 -0.73 11.92 -25.14
CA MET A 264 -0.52 12.56 -26.43
C MET A 264 -1.08 11.70 -27.55
N ARG A 265 -1.59 12.37 -28.60
CA ARG A 265 -1.94 11.71 -29.86
C ARG A 265 -0.66 11.13 -30.47
N PRO A 266 -0.57 9.81 -30.65
CA PRO A 266 0.56 9.20 -31.31
C PRO A 266 0.73 9.74 -32.73
N ALA A 267 1.96 9.92 -33.19
CA ALA A 267 2.22 10.18 -34.60
C ALA A 267 2.21 8.83 -35.34
N ALA A 268 1.30 8.66 -36.30
CA ALA A 268 1.24 7.43 -37.09
C ALA A 268 2.52 7.28 -37.94
N LEU A 269 3.11 6.10 -37.93
CA LEU A 269 4.26 5.80 -38.80
C LEU A 269 3.78 5.61 -40.24
N HIS A 270 4.62 6.02 -41.19
CA HIS A 270 4.32 5.82 -42.61
C HIS A 270 4.39 4.32 -42.95
N ARG A 271 3.31 3.78 -43.52
CA ARG A 271 3.30 2.40 -44.01
C ARG A 271 3.97 2.34 -45.37
N ALA A 272 5.22 1.90 -45.40
CA ALA A 272 6.01 1.77 -46.63
C ALA A 272 5.55 0.59 -47.52
N ALA A 273 5.07 -0.50 -46.90
CA ALA A 273 4.53 -1.67 -47.59
C ALA A 273 3.52 -2.42 -46.68
N PRO A 274 2.72 -3.37 -47.19
CA PRO A 274 1.82 -4.16 -46.34
C PRO A 274 2.57 -4.81 -45.17
N GLY A 275 2.23 -4.41 -43.94
CA GLY A 275 2.87 -4.90 -42.72
C GLY A 275 4.27 -4.35 -42.46
N VAL A 276 4.75 -3.35 -43.20
CA VAL A 276 6.04 -2.67 -42.98
C VAL A 276 5.77 -1.21 -42.67
N PHE A 277 6.18 -0.79 -41.47
CA PHE A 277 6.10 0.60 -41.02
C PHE A 277 7.51 1.17 -40.92
N ALA A 278 7.71 2.37 -41.47
CA ALA A 278 8.97 3.11 -41.45
C ALA A 278 8.72 4.52 -40.92
N GLY A 279 9.68 5.05 -40.16
CA GLY A 279 9.67 6.41 -39.64
C GLY A 279 11.06 7.03 -39.76
N ASP A 280 11.10 8.33 -40.00
CA ASP A 280 12.33 9.11 -39.99
C ASP A 280 12.73 9.32 -38.53
N LEU A 281 13.80 8.63 -38.09
CA LEU A 281 14.39 8.83 -36.77
C LEU A 281 15.48 9.89 -36.95
N ASP A 282 15.11 11.16 -36.82
CA ASP A 282 16.02 12.28 -37.05
C ASP A 282 17.37 12.11 -36.33
N ALA A 283 18.44 12.21 -37.13
CA ALA A 283 19.84 12.46 -36.75
C ALA A 283 20.52 11.45 -35.81
N ILE A 284 20.93 10.29 -36.33
CA ILE A 284 22.12 9.59 -35.80
C ILE A 284 23.03 9.22 -36.99
N GLU A 285 24.24 9.75 -36.99
CA GLU A 285 25.23 9.61 -38.07
C GLU A 285 25.51 8.15 -38.45
N THR A 286 25.53 7.93 -39.75
CA THR A 286 25.40 6.67 -40.50
C THR A 286 26.57 5.68 -40.39
N ARG A 287 26.26 4.40 -40.13
CA ARG A 287 26.89 3.21 -40.76
C ARG A 287 25.84 2.08 -40.83
N PRO A 288 25.76 1.31 -41.92
CA PRO A 288 24.71 0.31 -42.10
C PRO A 288 24.97 -0.94 -41.22
N LEU A 289 24.24 -1.05 -40.11
CA LEU A 289 24.04 -2.30 -39.39
C LEU A 289 22.54 -2.61 -39.41
N ALA A 290 22.12 -3.47 -40.34
CA ALA A 290 20.79 -4.04 -40.31
C ALA A 290 20.79 -5.16 -39.26
N GLN A 291 20.18 -4.91 -38.11
CA GLN A 291 19.98 -5.94 -37.09
C GLN A 291 18.52 -6.38 -37.10
N LEU A 292 18.30 -7.69 -37.27
CA LEU A 292 16.96 -8.26 -37.31
C LEU A 292 16.57 -8.75 -35.90
N PHE A 293 15.41 -8.30 -35.45
CA PHE A 293 14.79 -8.73 -34.20
C PHE A 293 13.46 -9.41 -34.50
N GLU A 294 13.32 -10.67 -34.10
CA GLU A 294 12.05 -11.39 -34.16
C GLU A 294 11.50 -11.55 -32.75
N PHE A 295 10.28 -11.04 -32.53
CA PHE A 295 9.63 -11.02 -31.23
C PHE A 295 8.49 -12.02 -31.18
N ASP A 296 8.56 -12.95 -30.24
CA ASP A 296 7.41 -13.75 -29.82
C ASP A 296 6.83 -13.13 -28.55
N LEU A 297 5.68 -12.46 -28.72
CA LEU A 297 4.99 -11.75 -27.65
C LEU A 297 3.92 -12.67 -27.05
N SER A 298 4.09 -13.03 -25.78
CA SER A 298 2.96 -13.49 -24.97
C SER A 298 1.87 -12.41 -24.97
N PRO A 299 0.57 -12.75 -24.86
CA PRO A 299 -0.50 -11.75 -24.82
C PRO A 299 -0.24 -10.73 -23.72
N LEU A 300 0.17 -9.53 -24.14
CA LEU A 300 0.40 -8.36 -23.32
C LEU A 300 -0.85 -7.49 -23.46
N GLU A 301 -1.43 -7.04 -22.35
CA GLU A 301 -2.59 -6.13 -22.38
C GLU A 301 -2.17 -4.66 -22.57
N ILE A 302 -0.94 -4.42 -23.02
CA ILE A 302 -0.43 -3.08 -23.27
C ILE A 302 -0.30 -2.91 -24.77
N PRO A 303 -0.85 -1.82 -25.34
CA PRO A 303 -0.70 -1.51 -26.75
C PRO A 303 0.70 -0.95 -27.07
N ALA A 304 1.74 -1.38 -26.37
CA ALA A 304 3.12 -0.91 -26.53
C ALA A 304 4.02 -2.06 -27.00
N LEU A 305 4.85 -1.79 -27.99
CA LEU A 305 5.84 -2.72 -28.49
C LEU A 305 7.10 -2.63 -27.60
N ILE A 306 7.61 -3.78 -27.17
CA ILE A 306 8.90 -3.86 -26.50
C ILE A 306 9.98 -3.73 -27.57
N ALA A 307 10.78 -2.68 -27.49
CA ALA A 307 11.85 -2.43 -28.44
C ALA A 307 13.17 -2.21 -27.69
N PRO A 308 14.30 -2.62 -28.27
CA PRO A 308 15.60 -2.29 -27.70
C PRO A 308 15.80 -0.77 -27.73
N SER A 309 16.42 -0.22 -26.68
CA SER A 309 16.80 1.18 -26.65
C SER A 309 17.71 1.49 -27.84
N LEU A 310 17.26 2.39 -28.73
CA LEU A 310 18.01 2.78 -29.93
C LEU A 310 19.41 3.32 -29.60
N ARG A 311 19.60 3.94 -28.41
CA ARG A 311 20.93 4.37 -27.94
C ARG A 311 21.89 3.21 -27.66
N ALA A 312 21.38 2.03 -27.33
CA ALA A 312 22.19 0.85 -27.04
C ALA A 312 22.58 0.06 -28.29
N LEU A 313 21.89 0.28 -29.42
CA LEU A 313 22.12 -0.45 -30.67
C LEU A 313 23.03 0.28 -31.67
N GLY A 314 23.49 1.49 -31.35
CA GLY A 314 24.23 2.34 -32.28
C GLY A 314 23.32 3.02 -33.31
N PRO A 315 23.89 3.70 -34.32
CA PRO A 315 23.10 4.31 -35.40
C PRO A 315 22.34 3.22 -36.16
N LEU A 316 21.01 3.30 -36.13
CA LEU A 316 20.12 2.47 -36.93
C LEU A 316 19.47 3.37 -37.99
N ASP A 317 19.77 3.10 -39.26
CA ASP A 317 19.28 3.92 -40.38
C ASP A 317 17.76 3.80 -40.59
N THR A 318 17.16 2.65 -40.25
CA THR A 318 15.72 2.42 -40.38
C THR A 318 15.22 1.35 -39.42
N LEU A 319 14.19 1.66 -38.64
CA LEU A 319 13.41 0.65 -37.92
C LEU A 319 12.29 0.15 -38.83
N ALA A 320 12.36 -1.11 -39.27
CA ALA A 320 11.28 -1.76 -40.00
C ALA A 320 10.57 -2.76 -39.08
N VAL A 321 9.37 -2.41 -38.61
CA VAL A 321 8.54 -3.34 -37.84
C VAL A 321 7.68 -4.16 -38.78
N ARG A 322 7.76 -5.50 -38.68
CA ARG A 322 6.95 -6.45 -39.44
C ARG A 322 5.99 -7.21 -38.54
N GLY A 323 4.72 -7.30 -38.91
CA GLY A 323 3.73 -8.12 -38.20
C GLY A 323 2.27 -7.81 -38.56
N PRO A 324 1.30 -8.52 -37.97
CA PRO A 324 -0.13 -8.39 -38.26
C PRO A 324 -0.75 -7.18 -37.56
N PHE A 325 -0.16 -5.99 -37.76
CA PHE A 325 -0.60 -4.74 -37.16
C PHE A 325 -1.46 -3.94 -38.14
N SER A 326 -2.58 -3.37 -37.69
CA SER A 326 -3.36 -2.42 -38.49
C SER A 326 -2.63 -1.10 -38.58
N GLU A 327 -2.12 -0.63 -37.45
CA GLU A 327 -1.43 0.65 -37.31
C GLU A 327 -0.27 0.52 -36.32
N ILE A 328 0.83 1.22 -36.61
CA ILE A 328 1.91 1.45 -35.65
C ILE A 328 2.11 2.96 -35.55
N SER A 329 2.22 3.44 -34.33
CA SER A 329 2.45 4.85 -34.04
C SER A 329 3.60 5.04 -33.07
N THR A 330 4.20 6.22 -33.07
CA THR A 330 5.31 6.55 -32.19
C THR A 330 4.99 7.75 -31.29
N SER A 331 5.53 7.76 -30.06
CA SER A 331 5.54 8.94 -29.20
C SER A 331 6.76 9.82 -29.49
N TYR A 332 6.72 11.09 -29.07
CA TYR A 332 7.89 11.98 -29.11
C TYR A 332 9.10 11.42 -28.35
N ALA A 333 8.86 10.58 -27.34
CA ALA A 333 9.92 9.92 -26.61
C ALA A 333 10.55 8.74 -27.40
N GLY A 334 9.93 8.28 -28.49
CA GLY A 334 10.34 7.12 -29.28
C GLY A 334 9.74 5.79 -28.82
N ASP A 335 8.64 5.80 -28.04
CA ASP A 335 7.90 4.56 -27.74
C ASP A 335 7.05 4.16 -28.95
N LEU A 336 6.89 2.87 -29.19
CA LEU A 336 6.10 2.34 -30.31
C LEU A 336 4.80 1.74 -29.78
N PHE A 337 3.68 2.14 -30.37
CA PHE A 337 2.36 1.62 -30.06
C PHE A 337 1.79 0.92 -31.29
N PHE A 338 0.98 -0.12 -31.07
CA PHE A 338 0.31 -0.81 -32.16
C PHE A 338 -1.17 -0.98 -31.88
N GLU A 339 -1.96 -0.95 -32.94
CA GLU A 339 -3.33 -1.42 -32.93
C GLU A 339 -3.38 -2.77 -33.66
N ARG A 340 -4.05 -3.75 -33.04
CA ARG A 340 -4.20 -5.07 -33.65
C ARG A 340 -5.37 -5.01 -34.62
N SER A 341 -5.14 -5.42 -35.86
CA SER A 341 -6.23 -5.62 -36.81
C SER A 341 -7.16 -6.72 -36.29
N GLU A 342 -8.39 -6.38 -35.89
CA GLU A 342 -9.39 -7.37 -35.46
C GLU A 342 -9.82 -8.31 -36.58
N THR A 343 -9.36 -8.09 -37.83
CA THR A 343 -9.95 -8.66 -39.04
C THR A 343 -9.47 -10.06 -39.41
N LYS A 344 -8.72 -10.77 -38.55
CA LYS A 344 -8.42 -12.21 -38.73
C LYS A 344 -8.45 -12.98 -37.41
N ARG A 345 -9.65 -13.18 -36.86
CA ARG A 345 -9.97 -14.49 -36.26
C ARG A 345 -9.99 -15.50 -37.42
N SER A 346 -8.83 -16.02 -37.80
CA SER A 346 -8.76 -17.18 -38.69
C SER A 346 -9.58 -18.29 -38.06
N ARG A 347 -10.61 -18.74 -38.78
CA ARG A 347 -11.25 -20.04 -38.56
C ARG A 347 -10.13 -21.06 -38.33
N LEU A 348 -10.05 -21.59 -37.12
CA LEU A 348 -9.35 -22.83 -36.87
C LEU A 348 -10.05 -23.88 -37.73
N LEU A 349 -9.41 -24.28 -38.83
CA LEU A 349 -9.77 -25.53 -39.48
C LEU A 349 -9.39 -26.67 -38.52
N PRO A 350 -10.27 -27.64 -38.28
CA PRO A 350 -9.93 -28.79 -37.47
C PRO A 350 -8.84 -29.58 -38.17
N MET A 351 -7.70 -29.76 -37.50
CA MET A 351 -6.74 -30.80 -37.87
C MET A 351 -7.40 -32.15 -37.54
N SER A 352 -7.82 -32.87 -38.58
CA SER A 352 -8.10 -34.30 -38.51
C SER A 352 -6.79 -35.06 -38.28
N TYR A 353 -6.87 -36.03 -37.38
CA TYR A 353 -5.84 -36.90 -36.82
C TYR A 353 -4.76 -37.42 -37.77
#